data_AF-A0A3D1N4Q3-F1
#
_entry.id   AF-A0A3D1N4Q3-F1
#
_cell.length_a   1.000
_cell.length_b   1.000
_cell.length_c   1.000
_cell.angle_alpha   90.00
_cell.angle_beta   90.00
_cell.angle_gamma   90.00
#
_symmetry.space_group_name_H-M   'P 1'
#
loop_
_entity.id
_entity.type
_entity.pdbx_description
1 polymer ?
#
loop_
_entity_poly.entity_id
_entity_poly.type
_entity_poly.pdbx_seq_one_letter_code
_entity_poly.pdbx_strand_id
1 'polypeptide(L)' 'MKDGKWLEPRYTNKEIFDKDYVKLDLSGMEVKCPGCKNPVSLNRKTTTLKSAGWCKQCNRAVNV' A
#
# COMPACT_ATOMS: atom_id res chain seq x y z
N MET A 1 3.73 6.11 -14.35
CA MET A 1 3.38 5.64 -13.00
C MET A 1 1.92 5.96 -12.76
N LYS A 2 1.12 4.98 -12.33
CA LYS A 2 -0.32 5.19 -12.04
C LYS A 2 -0.48 5.91 -10.70
N ASP A 3 -1.51 6.74 -10.58
CA ASP A 3 -1.91 7.30 -9.29
C ASP A 3 -2.56 6.20 -8.46
N GLY A 4 -2.05 6.00 -7.25
CA GLY A 4 -2.62 5.06 -6.29
C GLY A 4 -3.81 5.67 -5.57
N LYS A 5 -4.62 4.82 -4.95
CA LYS A 5 -5.75 5.19 -4.10
C LYS A 5 -5.42 4.90 -2.64
N TRP A 6 -6.07 5.62 -1.73
CA TRP A 6 -5.98 5.26 -0.32
C TRP A 6 -6.65 3.91 -0.13
N LEU A 7 -5.93 3.00 0.53
CA LEU A 7 -6.49 1.70 0.86
C LEU A 7 -7.60 1.90 1.92
N GLU A 8 -8.80 1.41 1.63
CA GLU A 8 -9.95 1.46 2.53
C GLU A 8 -10.21 0.09 3.19
N PRO A 9 -10.53 0.01 4.49
CA PRO A 9 -10.58 1.12 5.45
C PRO A 9 -9.21 1.77 5.65
N ARG A 10 -9.18 3.07 5.92
CA ARG A 10 -7.92 3.82 6.08
C ARG A 10 -7.18 3.26 7.30
N TYR A 11 -6.27 2.31 7.07
CA TYR A 11 -5.42 1.76 8.12
C TYR A 11 -4.60 2.91 8.70
N THR A 12 -4.98 3.40 9.87
CA THR A 12 -4.26 4.43 10.63
C THR A 12 -3.03 3.86 11.33
N ASN A 13 -2.94 2.52 11.43
CA ASN A 13 -1.83 1.83 12.06
C ASN A 13 -1.16 0.85 11.08
N LYS A 14 0.17 1.00 10.92
CA LYS A 14 1.04 0.14 10.12
C LYS A 14 1.02 -1.31 10.59
N GLU A 15 0.91 -1.55 11.89
CA GLU A 15 0.90 -2.91 12.45
C GLU A 15 -0.31 -3.72 11.99
N ILE A 16 -1.47 -3.07 11.88
CA ILE A 16 -2.69 -3.70 11.36
C ILE A 16 -2.49 -4.01 9.87
N PHE A 17 -1.97 -3.04 9.11
CA PHE A 17 -1.64 -3.25 7.70
C PHE A 17 -0.69 -4.42 7.47
N ASP A 18 0.39 -4.55 8.25
CA ASP A 18 1.32 -5.68 8.15
C ASP A 18 0.66 -7.03 8.51
N LYS A 19 -0.36 -7.03 9.39
CA LYS A 19 -1.15 -8.23 9.73
C LYS A 19 -2.17 -8.61 8.65
N ASP A 20 -2.79 -7.64 7.99
CA ASP A 20 -3.73 -7.90 6.88
C ASP A 20 -3.00 -8.26 5.58
N TYR A 21 -1.81 -7.68 5.37
CA TYR A 21 -0.98 -7.86 4.18
C TYR A 21 0.35 -8.57 4.49
N VAL A 22 0.24 -9.79 5.03
CA VAL A 22 1.40 -10.60 5.46
C VAL A 22 2.33 -11.00 4.31
N LYS A 23 1.80 -11.15 3.08
CA LYS A 23 2.60 -11.63 1.94
C LYS A 23 3.41 -10.49 1.34
N LEU A 24 4.71 -10.72 1.16
CA LEU A 24 5.59 -9.82 0.43
C LEU A 24 5.67 -10.27 -1.04
N ASP A 25 5.46 -9.35 -1.97
CA ASP A 25 5.54 -9.56 -3.41
C ASP A 25 6.54 -8.56 -3.99
N LEU A 26 7.76 -9.01 -4.27
CA LEU A 26 8.84 -8.15 -4.77
C LEU A 26 8.62 -7.71 -6.23
N SER A 27 7.72 -8.37 -6.95
CA SER A 27 7.25 -7.98 -8.28
C SER A 27 6.10 -6.95 -8.23
N GLY A 28 5.83 -6.38 -7.05
CA GLY A 28 4.78 -5.40 -6.83
C GLY A 28 4.95 -4.14 -7.68
N MET A 29 3.84 -3.63 -8.20
CA MET A 29 3.83 -2.43 -9.03
C MET A 29 4.06 -1.17 -8.18
N GLU A 30 4.68 -0.12 -8.75
CA GLU A 30 4.81 1.17 -8.09
C GLU A 30 3.69 2.13 -8.50
N VAL A 31 3.07 2.78 -7.50
CA VAL A 31 2.03 3.81 -7.70
C VAL A 31 2.41 5.09 -6.98
N LYS A 32 1.87 6.22 -7.41
CA LYS A 32 2.03 7.49 -6.68
C LYS A 32 1.07 7.55 -5.50
N CYS A 33 1.57 7.95 -4.34
CA CYS A 33 0.73 8.21 -3.18
C CYS A 33 -0.22 9.41 -3.48
N PRO A 34 -1.54 9.27 -3.26
CA PRO A 34 -2.48 10.36 -3.52
C PRO A 34 -2.30 11.58 -2.61
N GLY A 35 -1.59 11.45 -1.47
CA GLY A 35 -1.28 12.57 -0.58
C GLY A 35 0.02 13.30 -0.97
N CYS A 36 1.16 12.60 -0.87
CA CYS A 36 2.47 13.21 -1.07
C CYS A 36 3.03 13.09 -2.49
N LYS A 37 2.33 12.41 -3.41
CA LYS A 37 2.76 12.13 -4.80
C LYS A 37 4.05 11.31 -4.94
N ASN A 38 4.67 10.88 -3.84
CA ASN A 38 5.84 10.01 -3.88
C ASN A 38 5.49 8.62 -4.40
N PRO A 39 6.45 7.94 -5.04
CA PRO A 39 6.31 6.54 -5.37
C PRO A 39 6.12 5.67 -4.12
N VAL A 40 5.19 4.73 -4.20
CA VAL A 40 4.89 3.71 -3.19
C VAL A 40 4.84 2.36 -3.88
N SER A 41 5.72 1.46 -3.48
CA SER A 41 5.76 0.09 -3.99
C SER A 41 4.63 -0.74 -3.38
N LEU A 42 3.80 -1.34 -4.23
CA LEU A 42 2.69 -2.23 -3.82
C LEU A 42 3.19 -3.66 -3.60
N ASN A 43 4.17 -3.79 -2.70
CA ASN A 43 4.88 -5.02 -2.41
C ASN A 43 4.24 -5.88 -1.33
N ARG A 44 3.04 -5.52 -0.88
CA ARG A 44 2.30 -6.22 0.18
C ARG A 44 1.01 -6.78 -0.40
N LYS A 45 0.71 -8.05 -0.13
CA LYS A 45 -0.49 -8.74 -0.63
C LYS A 45 -1.30 -9.34 0.52
N THR A 46 -2.63 -9.22 0.41
CA THR A 46 -3.55 -9.97 1.27
C THR A 46 -3.66 -11.43 0.81
N THR A 47 -4.28 -12.26 1.65
CA THR A 47 -4.69 -13.63 1.29
C THR A 47 -5.63 -13.68 0.07
N THR A 48 -6.37 -12.60 -0.18
CA THR A 48 -7.27 -12.42 -1.34
C THR A 48 -6.58 -11.82 -2.57
N LEU A 49 -5.24 -11.87 -2.64
CA LEU A 49 -4.43 -11.38 -3.76
C LEU A 49 -4.55 -9.88 -4.05
N LYS A 50 -5.05 -9.08 -3.11
CA LYS A 50 -5.07 -7.62 -3.25
C LYS A 50 -3.69 -7.06 -2.92
N SER A 51 -3.12 -6.28 -3.85
CA SER A 51 -1.83 -5.60 -3.65
C SER A 51 -2.02 -4.24 -2.99
N ALA A 52 -1.18 -3.93 -2.01
CA ALA A 52 -1.10 -2.63 -1.37
C ALA A 52 0.37 -2.31 -1.02
N GLY A 53 0.62 -1.07 -0.65
CA GLY A 53 1.91 -0.56 -0.24
C GLY A 53 1.75 0.46 0.88
N TRP A 54 2.79 0.65 1.68
CA TRP A 54 2.76 1.62 2.76
C TRP A 54 3.52 2.88 2.37
N CYS A 55 2.84 4.03 2.37
CA CYS A 55 3.50 5.31 2.20
C CYS A 55 4.13 5.75 3.52
N LYS A 56 5.47 5.83 3.58
CA LYS A 56 6.20 6.29 4.78
C LYS A 56 5.95 7.76 5.11
N GLN A 57 5.79 8.62 4.09
CA GLN A 57 5.61 10.06 4.30
C GLN A 57 4.20 10.42 4.79
N CYS A 58 3.17 9.79 4.23
CA CYS A 58 1.79 10.00 4.69
C CYS A 58 1.37 9.06 5.83
N ASN A 59 2.24 8.12 6.20
CA ASN A 59 1.98 7.05 7.16
C ASN A 59 0.64 6.35 6.93
N ARG A 60 0.38 5.97 5.67
CA ARG A 60 -0.90 5.42 5.20
C ARG A 60 -0.71 4.37 4.14
N ALA A 61 -1.61 3.38 4.13
CA ALA A 61 -1.65 2.34 3.11
C ALA A 61 -2.27 2.87 1.80
N VAL A 62 -1.71 2.43 0.68
CA VAL A 62 -2.07 2.82 -0.68
C VAL A 62 -2.27 1.55 -1.50
N ASN A 63 -3.23 1.55 -2.41
CA ASN A 63 -3.45 0.49 -3.39
C ASN A 63 -3.60 1.07 -4.80
N VAL A 64 -3.81 0.19 -5.77
CA VAL A 64 -4.28 0.53 -7.13
C VAL A 64 -5.79 0.71 -7.12
#